data_AF-A0A975BSY6-F1
#
_entry.id   AF-A0A975BSY6-F1
#
_cell.length_a   1.000
_cell.length_b   1.000
_cell.length_c   1.000
_cell.angle_alpha   90.00
_cell.angle_beta   90.00
_cell.angle_gamma   90.00
#
_symmetry.space_group_name_H-M   'P 1'
#
loop_
_entity.id
_entity.type
_entity.pdbx_description
1 polymer ?
#
loop_
_entity_poly.entity_id
_entity_poly.type
_entity_poly.pdbx_seq_one_letter_code
_entity_poly.pdbx_strand_id
1 'polypeptide(L)'
;MTNINAEIAESLFEEDEDEELSRSIASLPTEDDLPCDDGVPMETPRHRDQMILLIESLKAYWGEDKRYYVGGNMFLHYELSGSKKFRGPDVFLVMDVENRERKSWVVWQEGMRFPDVIIELLSDSTRTTDKTVKKELYSRIFRTPEYYIYDPFSQEFEGFWLKKSTYESVQPDKEKRIYSSEAGLYLVIKDDWLRWMTPDGHVLPTHLELYRHSEQKLESAEQKIYEERQRAEDAEKLLEKYRRRYGEL
;
A
#
# COMPACT_ATOMS: atom_id res chain seq x y z
N MET A 1 40.53 3.10 50.91
CA MET A 1 41.38 3.26 49.71
C MET A 1 40.47 3.09 48.51
N THR A 2 40.16 4.23 47.89
CA THR A 2 39.28 4.39 46.73
C THR A 2 39.84 3.61 45.55
N ASN A 3 39.03 2.72 44.94
CA ASN A 3 39.41 2.07 43.69
C ASN A 3 38.76 2.86 42.55
N ILE A 4 39.53 3.80 42.02
CA ILE A 4 39.15 4.89 41.10
C ILE A 4 38.92 4.38 39.65
N ASN A 5 38.80 3.08 39.42
CA ASN A 5 38.81 2.51 38.06
C ASN A 5 37.49 1.85 37.63
N ALA A 6 36.38 2.12 38.31
CA ALA A 6 35.05 1.62 37.92
C ALA A 6 34.09 2.70 37.41
N GLU A 7 34.51 3.97 37.37
CA GLU A 7 33.65 5.11 37.01
C GLU A 7 34.13 5.88 35.76
N ILE A 8 35.12 5.36 35.02
CA ILE A 8 35.69 6.04 33.83
C ILE A 8 35.49 5.23 32.53
N ALA A 9 34.83 4.08 32.58
CA ALA A 9 34.58 3.26 31.38
C ALA A 9 33.13 3.30 30.86
N GLU A 10 32.25 4.10 31.48
CA GLU A 10 30.82 4.19 31.12
C GLU A 10 30.43 5.57 30.58
N SER A 11 31.41 6.40 30.18
CA SER A 11 31.18 7.84 29.91
C SER A 11 32.03 8.42 28.75
N LEU A 12 32.71 7.62 27.92
CA LEU A 12 33.72 8.22 27.01
C LEU A 12 33.63 7.93 25.52
N PHE A 13 32.66 7.18 24.98
CA PHE A 13 32.62 6.93 23.53
C PHE A 13 31.25 6.75 22.85
N GLU A 14 30.11 7.06 23.49
CA GLU A 14 28.80 6.89 22.82
C GLU A 14 28.08 8.22 22.53
N GLU A 15 28.12 9.21 23.42
CA GLU A 15 27.38 10.47 23.22
C GLU A 15 27.94 11.36 22.09
N ASP A 16 29.27 11.40 21.92
CA ASP A 16 29.92 12.26 20.92
C ASP A 16 29.76 11.71 19.47
N GLU A 17 29.78 10.38 19.29
CA GLU A 17 29.58 9.75 17.97
C GLU A 17 28.12 9.87 17.51
N ASP A 18 27.17 9.73 18.44
CA ASP A 18 25.73 9.91 18.16
C ASP A 18 25.39 11.38 17.86
N GLU A 19 26.02 12.34 18.54
CA GLU A 19 25.88 13.77 18.21
C GLU A 19 26.48 14.10 16.83
N GLU A 20 27.64 13.55 16.49
CA GLU A 20 28.30 13.79 15.21
C GLU A 20 27.51 13.15 14.04
N LEU A 21 27.00 11.94 14.23
CA LEU A 21 26.12 11.28 13.27
C LEU A 21 24.79 12.03 13.08
N SER A 22 24.18 12.47 14.18
CA SER A 22 22.94 13.26 14.16
C SER A 22 23.14 14.61 13.45
N ARG A 23 24.25 15.31 13.72
CA ARG A 23 24.62 16.55 13.00
C ARG A 23 24.91 16.28 11.52
N SER A 24 25.53 15.14 11.20
CA SER A 24 25.79 14.73 9.81
C SER A 24 24.48 14.51 9.06
N ILE A 25 23.53 13.76 9.64
CA ILE A 25 22.20 13.52 9.03
C ILE A 25 21.41 14.82 8.87
N ALA A 26 21.46 15.70 9.86
CA ALA A 26 20.78 17.00 9.81
C ALA A 26 21.32 17.93 8.69
N SER A 27 22.53 17.68 8.19
CA SER A 27 23.13 18.41 7.08
C SER A 27 22.79 17.85 5.69
N LEU A 28 22.14 16.68 5.63
CA LEU A 28 21.75 16.04 4.38
C LEU A 28 20.52 16.71 3.75
N PRO A 29 20.41 16.71 2.41
CA PRO A 29 19.24 17.24 1.74
C PRO A 29 17.98 16.48 2.15
N THR A 30 16.87 17.20 2.21
CA THR A 30 15.57 16.68 2.61
C THR A 30 14.66 16.47 1.40
N GLU A 31 13.48 15.91 1.62
CA GLU A 31 12.42 15.80 0.61
C GLU A 31 11.97 17.17 0.04
N ASP A 32 12.27 18.29 0.72
CA ASP A 32 12.03 19.65 0.22
C ASP A 32 13.13 20.14 -0.75
N ASP A 33 14.34 19.59 -0.64
CA ASP A 33 15.50 19.97 -1.45
C ASP A 33 15.68 19.06 -2.68
N LEU A 34 15.01 17.91 -2.67
CA LEU A 34 15.18 16.85 -3.66
C LEU A 34 13.98 16.76 -4.60
N PRO A 35 14.19 16.33 -5.86
CA PRO A 35 13.09 16.08 -6.78
C PRO A 35 12.21 14.94 -6.25
N CYS A 36 10.90 15.05 -6.46
CA CYS A 36 9.92 14.03 -6.10
C CYS A 36 9.31 13.29 -7.30
N ASP A 37 9.47 13.86 -8.50
CA ASP A 37 8.87 13.42 -9.75
C ASP A 37 9.76 13.87 -10.93
N ASP A 38 9.70 13.17 -12.07
CA ASP A 38 10.32 13.58 -13.34
C ASP A 38 9.32 14.29 -14.27
N GLY A 39 8.05 14.37 -13.87
CA GLY A 39 6.98 14.95 -14.68
C GLY A 39 6.56 14.04 -15.83
N VAL A 40 7.04 12.80 -15.87
CA VAL A 40 6.65 11.81 -16.87
C VAL A 40 5.40 11.11 -16.36
N PRO A 41 4.28 11.19 -17.08
CA PRO A 41 3.08 10.48 -16.68
C PRO A 41 3.30 8.97 -16.78
N MET A 42 2.53 8.22 -16.00
CA MET A 42 2.43 6.78 -16.17
C MET A 42 2.12 6.40 -17.62
N GLU A 43 2.71 5.28 -18.08
CA GLU A 43 2.67 4.86 -19.49
C GLU A 43 1.25 4.86 -20.08
N THR A 44 0.26 4.37 -19.33
CA THR A 44 -1.15 4.40 -19.77
C THR A 44 -2.10 4.64 -18.60
N PRO A 45 -3.37 5.06 -18.86
CA PRO A 45 -4.41 5.11 -17.83
C PRO A 45 -4.59 3.79 -17.08
N ARG A 46 -4.38 2.64 -17.74
CA ARG A 46 -4.50 1.32 -17.11
C ARG A 46 -3.40 1.07 -16.07
N HIS A 47 -2.17 1.52 -16.32
CA HIS A 47 -1.10 1.47 -15.31
C HIS A 47 -1.45 2.34 -14.11
N ARG A 48 -1.86 3.59 -14.35
CA ARG A 48 -2.30 4.50 -13.30
C ARG A 48 -3.44 3.91 -12.46
N ASP A 49 -4.47 3.38 -13.11
CA ASP A 49 -5.63 2.84 -12.42
C ASP A 49 -5.27 1.56 -11.63
N GLN A 50 -4.35 0.72 -12.13
CA GLN A 50 -3.82 -0.44 -11.41
C GLN A 50 -3.01 -0.04 -10.17
N MET A 51 -2.18 1.00 -10.28
CA MET A 51 -1.45 1.58 -9.15
C MET A 51 -2.42 2.11 -8.08
N ILE A 52 -3.37 2.97 -8.48
CA ILE A 52 -4.39 3.52 -7.59
C ILE A 52 -5.16 2.39 -6.88
N LEU A 53 -5.53 1.35 -7.62
CA LEU A 53 -6.26 0.21 -7.08
C LEU A 53 -5.48 -0.50 -5.97
N LEU A 54 -4.19 -0.75 -6.14
CA LEU A 54 -3.35 -1.39 -5.13
C LEU A 54 -3.18 -0.52 -3.88
N ILE A 55 -2.97 0.78 -4.07
CA ILE A 55 -2.76 1.76 -2.99
C ILE A 55 -4.03 1.98 -2.19
N GLU A 56 -5.14 2.32 -2.86
CA GLU A 56 -6.40 2.68 -2.21
C GLU A 56 -7.08 1.48 -1.54
N SER A 57 -6.82 0.25 -2.00
CA SER A 57 -7.30 -0.95 -1.33
C SER A 57 -6.63 -1.15 0.03
N LEU A 58 -5.32 -0.90 0.15
CA LEU A 58 -4.61 -0.98 1.43
C LEU A 58 -5.06 0.13 2.38
N LYS A 59 -5.20 1.37 1.87
CA LYS A 59 -5.70 2.49 2.67
C LYS A 59 -7.10 2.23 3.22
N ALA A 60 -8.01 1.71 2.39
CA ALA A 60 -9.37 1.40 2.80
C ALA A 60 -9.42 0.24 3.83
N TYR A 61 -8.52 -0.73 3.71
CA TYR A 61 -8.53 -1.91 4.57
C TYR A 61 -7.86 -1.68 5.92
N TRP A 62 -6.70 -1.02 5.95
CA TRP A 62 -5.96 -0.78 7.19
C TRP A 62 -6.31 0.53 7.87
N GLY A 63 -6.87 1.50 7.15
CA GLY A 63 -7.24 2.80 7.69
C GLY A 63 -6.03 3.52 8.32
N GLU A 64 -6.32 4.28 9.37
CA GLU A 64 -5.33 5.07 10.13
C GLU A 64 -4.75 4.30 11.34
N ASP A 65 -5.40 3.21 11.77
CA ASP A 65 -5.03 2.48 12.99
C ASP A 65 -3.75 1.65 12.84
N LYS A 66 -3.37 1.32 11.59
CA LYS A 66 -2.14 0.57 11.31
C LYS A 66 -1.00 1.53 10.98
N ARG A 67 0.20 1.23 11.53
CA ARG A 67 1.43 1.96 11.17
C ARG A 67 2.02 1.39 9.89
N TYR A 68 1.81 2.10 8.79
CA TYR A 68 2.39 1.80 7.48
C TYR A 68 2.43 3.06 6.63
N TYR A 69 3.19 3.00 5.55
CA TYR A 69 3.12 3.96 4.46
C TYR A 69 3.04 3.20 3.14
N VAL A 70 2.11 3.59 2.28
CA VAL A 70 2.01 3.08 0.91
C VAL A 70 2.05 4.25 -0.05
N GLY A 71 2.97 4.19 -1.00
CA GLY A 71 3.19 5.21 -2.01
C GLY A 71 3.31 4.58 -3.39
N GLY A 72 3.37 5.42 -4.42
CA GLY A 72 3.54 4.98 -5.79
C GLY A 72 3.86 6.14 -6.72
N ASN A 73 4.63 5.87 -7.76
CA ASN A 73 5.11 6.86 -8.73
C ASN A 73 5.66 8.13 -8.07
N MET A 74 6.43 7.94 -6.98
CA MET A 74 7.14 9.01 -6.26
C MET A 74 8.59 8.60 -6.05
N PHE A 75 9.51 9.57 -5.99
CA PHE A 75 10.93 9.26 -5.89
C PHE A 75 11.36 8.77 -4.52
N LEU A 76 12.20 7.73 -4.56
CA LEU A 76 12.91 7.15 -3.45
C LEU A 76 14.40 7.45 -3.60
N HIS A 77 14.93 8.25 -2.67
CA HIS A 77 16.34 8.65 -2.63
C HIS A 77 17.11 7.76 -1.65
N TYR A 78 18.18 7.14 -2.13
CA TYR A 78 18.92 6.11 -1.37
C TYR A 78 20.44 6.27 -1.36
N GLU A 79 20.98 7.29 -2.02
CA GLU A 79 22.42 7.59 -2.00
C GLU A 79 22.68 9.05 -1.61
N LEU A 80 23.59 9.23 -0.65
CA LEU A 80 24.00 10.55 -0.15
C LEU A 80 24.86 11.33 -1.14
N SER A 81 25.68 10.62 -1.92
CA SER A 81 26.75 11.21 -2.74
C SER A 81 26.30 11.83 -4.07
N GLY A 82 25.00 11.90 -4.37
CA GLY A 82 24.54 12.58 -5.58
C GLY A 82 23.02 12.69 -5.72
N SER A 83 22.54 13.91 -5.95
CA SER A 83 21.13 14.30 -6.13
C SER A 83 20.38 13.68 -7.33
N LYS A 84 20.98 12.69 -8.01
CA LYS A 84 20.42 12.05 -9.23
C LYS A 84 20.21 10.55 -9.11
N LYS A 85 20.46 9.94 -7.95
CA LYS A 85 20.23 8.51 -7.74
C LYS A 85 18.98 8.28 -6.92
N PHE A 86 17.87 8.25 -7.64
CA PHE A 86 16.55 7.91 -7.13
C PHE A 86 15.93 6.77 -7.95
N ARG A 87 14.87 6.18 -7.41
CA ARG A 87 13.94 5.32 -8.16
C ARG A 87 12.52 5.76 -7.85
N GLY A 88 11.64 5.73 -8.84
CA GLY A 88 10.20 5.83 -8.62
C GLY A 88 9.57 4.46 -8.85
N PRO A 89 9.41 3.62 -7.81
CA PRO A 89 8.62 2.40 -7.95
C PRO A 89 7.14 2.74 -8.17
N ASP A 90 6.45 1.96 -8.99
CA ASP A 90 5.03 2.20 -9.25
C ASP A 90 4.18 2.03 -8.00
N VAL A 91 4.47 1.04 -7.16
CA VAL A 91 3.90 0.92 -5.80
C VAL A 91 4.99 0.44 -4.84
N PHE A 92 5.01 0.98 -3.64
CA PHE A 92 5.80 0.44 -2.54
C PHE A 92 5.07 0.56 -1.20
N LEU A 93 5.39 -0.37 -0.29
CA LEU A 93 4.84 -0.46 1.05
C LEU A 93 5.98 -0.48 2.07
N VAL A 94 5.82 0.28 3.13
CA VAL A 94 6.72 0.30 4.30
C VAL A 94 5.88 0.07 5.55
N MET A 95 6.25 -0.91 6.35
CA MET A 95 5.59 -1.29 7.59
C MET A 95 6.24 -0.61 8.79
N ASP A 96 5.45 -0.40 9.84
CA ASP A 96 5.86 0.13 11.15
C ASP A 96 6.42 1.56 11.13
N VAL A 97 6.03 2.34 10.12
CA VAL A 97 6.37 3.76 9.97
C VAL A 97 5.16 4.67 10.23
N GLU A 98 5.44 5.95 10.46
CA GLU A 98 4.38 6.96 10.55
C GLU A 98 3.72 7.17 9.18
N ASN A 99 2.39 7.13 9.18
CA ASN A 99 1.57 7.43 8.02
C ASN A 99 1.36 8.96 7.93
N ARG A 100 2.33 9.65 7.33
CA ARG A 100 2.28 11.09 7.05
C ARG A 100 2.47 11.34 5.56
N GLU A 101 2.03 12.51 5.12
CA GLU A 101 2.31 12.99 3.77
C GLU A 101 3.83 13.18 3.56
N ARG A 102 4.29 12.85 2.35
CA ARG A 102 5.68 12.91 1.92
C ARG A 102 5.73 13.34 0.46
N LYS A 103 6.69 14.20 0.12
CA LYS A 103 7.03 14.54 -1.27
C LYS A 103 7.85 13.41 -1.89
N SER A 104 8.80 12.86 -1.14
CA SER A 104 9.70 11.80 -1.59
C SER A 104 9.96 10.82 -0.44
N TRP A 105 10.29 9.57 -0.75
CA TRP A 105 10.83 8.65 0.25
C TRP A 105 12.34 8.83 0.36
N VAL A 106 12.79 9.61 1.35
CA VAL A 106 14.21 9.91 1.56
C VAL A 106 14.74 9.01 2.67
N VAL A 107 15.48 7.96 2.33
CA VAL A 107 15.76 6.86 3.28
C VAL A 107 16.49 7.33 4.55
N TRP A 108 17.40 8.32 4.46
CA TRP A 108 18.09 8.83 5.65
C TRP A 108 17.22 9.71 6.54
N GLN A 109 16.18 10.35 6.00
CA GLN A 109 15.16 11.01 6.83
C GLN A 109 14.24 10.00 7.52
N GLU A 110 14.09 8.82 6.91
CA GLU A 110 13.29 7.72 7.44
C GLU A 110 14.13 6.71 8.25
N GLY A 111 15.31 7.09 8.74
CA GLY A 111 16.15 6.22 9.59
C GLY A 111 16.77 5.04 8.85
N MET A 112 17.21 5.27 7.61
CA MET A 112 17.70 4.25 6.66
C MET A 112 16.65 3.16 6.35
N ARG A 113 15.36 3.52 6.43
CA ARG A 113 14.26 2.61 6.13
C ARG A 113 14.00 2.51 4.63
N PHE A 114 14.07 1.29 4.11
CA PHE A 114 13.71 0.95 2.73
C PHE A 114 12.33 0.29 2.66
N PRO A 115 11.71 0.17 1.47
CA PRO A 115 10.44 -0.52 1.30
C PRO A 115 10.50 -2.01 1.61
N ASP A 116 9.43 -2.52 2.22
CA ASP A 116 9.24 -3.95 2.50
C ASP A 116 8.70 -4.69 1.28
N VAL A 117 7.79 -4.03 0.57
CA VAL A 117 7.22 -4.52 -0.67
C VAL A 117 7.40 -3.48 -1.76
N ILE A 118 7.83 -3.92 -2.95
CA ILE A 118 7.79 -3.13 -4.18
C ILE A 118 7.00 -3.90 -5.24
N ILE A 119 6.12 -3.19 -5.96
CA ILE A 119 5.40 -3.71 -7.13
C ILE A 119 5.68 -2.78 -8.31
N GLU A 120 6.16 -3.34 -9.41
CA GLU A 120 6.38 -2.61 -10.67
C GLU A 120 5.36 -3.07 -11.73
N LEU A 121 4.82 -2.12 -12.47
CA LEU A 121 3.84 -2.31 -13.53
C LEU A 121 4.55 -2.27 -14.88
N LEU A 122 4.65 -3.42 -15.55
CA LEU A 122 5.41 -3.53 -16.78
C LEU A 122 4.75 -2.77 -17.93
N SER A 123 5.56 -1.93 -18.59
CA SER A 123 5.32 -1.48 -19.95
C SER A 123 6.34 -2.06 -20.93
N ASP A 124 6.10 -1.91 -22.23
CA ASP A 124 7.09 -2.30 -23.25
C ASP A 124 8.40 -1.53 -23.13
N SER A 125 8.36 -0.29 -22.61
CA SER A 125 9.53 0.57 -22.45
C SER A 125 10.36 0.21 -21.22
N THR A 126 9.74 -0.29 -20.13
CA THR A 126 10.42 -0.58 -18.86
C THR A 126 10.70 -2.06 -18.60
N ARG A 127 10.04 -2.98 -19.31
CA ARG A 127 10.09 -4.45 -19.08
C ARG A 127 11.47 -5.01 -18.80
N THR A 128 12.44 -4.70 -19.66
CA THR A 128 13.81 -5.22 -19.50
C THR A 128 14.45 -4.69 -18.21
N THR A 129 14.29 -3.39 -17.95
CA THR A 129 14.88 -2.70 -16.80
C THR A 129 14.28 -3.21 -15.49
N ASP A 130 12.97 -3.42 -15.43
CA ASP A 130 12.28 -3.93 -14.24
C ASP A 130 12.72 -5.36 -13.90
N LYS A 131 12.77 -6.23 -14.91
CA LYS A 131 13.18 -7.64 -14.73
C LYS A 131 14.66 -7.85 -14.44
N THR A 132 15.52 -6.86 -14.69
CA THR A 132 16.98 -6.99 -14.55
C THR A 132 17.58 -5.96 -13.58
N VAL A 133 17.75 -4.72 -14.03
CA VAL A 133 18.47 -3.66 -13.30
C VAL A 133 17.76 -3.30 -12.00
N LYS A 134 16.44 -3.09 -12.01
CA LYS A 134 15.70 -2.76 -10.78
C LYS A 134 15.68 -3.93 -9.81
N LYS A 135 15.44 -5.15 -10.31
CA LYS A 135 15.53 -6.38 -9.51
C LYS A 135 16.88 -6.53 -8.78
N GLU A 136 17.99 -6.25 -9.47
CA GLU A 136 19.32 -6.27 -8.85
C GLU A 136 19.49 -5.16 -7.82
N LEU A 137 19.08 -3.92 -8.15
CA LEU A 137 19.12 -2.79 -7.23
C LEU A 137 18.32 -3.07 -5.95
N TYR A 138 17.07 -3.53 -6.08
CA TYR A 138 16.17 -3.76 -4.96
C TYR A 138 16.67 -4.90 -4.05
N SER A 139 17.29 -5.94 -4.61
CA SER A 139 17.87 -7.03 -3.79
C SER A 139 19.19 -6.66 -3.11
N ARG A 140 20.06 -5.91 -3.79
CA ARG A 140 21.42 -5.62 -3.31
C ARG A 140 21.50 -4.37 -2.44
N ILE A 141 20.84 -3.29 -2.88
CA ILE A 141 20.92 -1.98 -2.21
C ILE A 141 19.74 -1.80 -1.27
N PHE A 142 18.50 -1.97 -1.74
CA PHE A 142 17.33 -1.68 -0.90
C PHE A 142 17.06 -2.78 0.10
N ARG A 143 17.52 -4.01 -0.20
CA ARG A 143 17.26 -5.20 0.62
C ARG A 143 15.77 -5.45 0.82
N THR A 144 14.94 -5.02 -0.13
CA THR A 144 13.49 -5.17 -0.09
C THR A 144 13.13 -6.66 0.00
N PRO A 145 12.43 -7.10 1.06
CA PRO A 145 12.04 -8.49 1.26
C PRO A 145 11.22 -9.05 0.10
N GLU A 146 10.26 -8.30 -0.42
CA GLU A 146 9.32 -8.77 -1.43
C GLU A 146 9.24 -7.85 -2.65
N TYR A 147 9.45 -8.43 -3.83
CA TYR A 147 9.39 -7.70 -5.09
C TYR A 147 8.45 -8.40 -6.07
N TYR A 148 7.51 -7.65 -6.62
CA TYR A 148 6.51 -8.16 -7.56
C TYR A 148 6.55 -7.37 -8.86
N ILE A 149 6.25 -8.06 -9.94
CA ILE A 149 6.14 -7.49 -11.27
C ILE A 149 4.81 -7.92 -11.87
N TYR A 150 4.05 -6.96 -12.40
CA TYR A 150 2.77 -7.23 -13.03
C TYR A 150 2.61 -6.46 -14.34
N ASP A 151 2.15 -7.12 -15.39
CA ASP A 151 1.75 -6.48 -16.64
C ASP A 151 0.23 -6.31 -16.68
N PRO A 152 -0.30 -5.07 -16.65
CA PRO A 152 -1.74 -4.84 -16.65
C PRO A 152 -2.47 -5.37 -17.90
N PHE A 153 -1.79 -5.54 -19.03
CA PHE A 153 -2.39 -5.96 -20.30
C PHE A 153 -2.25 -7.46 -20.55
N SER A 154 -1.06 -8.02 -20.34
CA SER A 154 -0.83 -9.46 -20.55
C SER A 154 -1.16 -10.32 -19.32
N GLN A 155 -1.32 -9.70 -18.15
CA GLN A 155 -1.52 -10.35 -16.87
C GLN A 155 -0.33 -11.24 -16.44
N GLU A 156 0.85 -11.00 -17.04
CA GLU A 156 2.09 -11.56 -16.53
C GLU A 156 2.27 -11.12 -15.08
N PHE A 157 2.42 -12.07 -14.17
CA PHE A 157 2.60 -11.82 -12.75
C PHE A 157 3.73 -12.69 -12.20
N GLU A 158 4.77 -12.04 -11.71
CA GLU A 158 5.94 -12.69 -11.12
C GLU A 158 6.17 -12.12 -9.72
N GLY A 159 6.44 -13.01 -8.76
CA GLY A 159 6.86 -12.63 -7.41
C GLY A 159 8.27 -13.09 -7.11
N PHE A 160 8.96 -12.34 -6.26
CA PHE A 160 10.32 -12.59 -5.85
C PHE A 160 10.49 -12.31 -4.36
N TRP A 161 11.08 -13.27 -3.64
CA TRP A 161 11.45 -13.09 -2.22
C TRP A 161 12.96 -13.00 -2.08
N LEU A 162 13.42 -12.05 -1.27
CA LEU A 162 14.83 -11.87 -1.00
C LEU A 162 15.33 -13.02 -0.12
N LYS A 163 16.29 -13.79 -0.63
CA LYS A 163 17.03 -14.78 0.17
C LYS A 163 18.51 -14.44 0.15
N LYS A 164 19.06 -14.16 1.33
CA LYS A 164 20.43 -13.63 1.50
C LYS A 164 20.60 -12.34 0.71
N SER A 165 21.18 -12.37 -0.49
CA SER A 165 21.50 -11.18 -1.30
C SER A 165 20.95 -11.24 -2.71
N THR A 166 20.06 -12.19 -2.99
CA THR A 166 19.46 -12.37 -4.31
C THR A 166 17.99 -12.71 -4.18
N TYR A 167 17.21 -12.27 -5.17
CA TYR A 167 15.81 -12.65 -5.29
C TYR A 167 15.66 -14.08 -5.82
N GLU A 168 14.84 -14.87 -5.14
CA GLU A 168 14.33 -16.14 -5.65
C GLU A 168 12.90 -15.98 -6.15
N SER A 169 12.58 -16.58 -7.30
CA SER A 169 11.22 -16.56 -7.85
C SER A 169 10.26 -17.34 -6.96
N VAL A 170 9.08 -16.77 -6.76
CA VAL A 170 7.99 -17.34 -5.99
C VAL A 170 6.97 -17.88 -6.97
N GLN A 171 6.62 -19.15 -6.81
CA GLN A 171 5.55 -19.75 -7.59
C GLN A 171 4.21 -19.42 -6.93
N PRO A 172 3.21 -18.92 -7.70
CA PRO A 172 1.86 -18.77 -7.20
C PRO A 172 1.31 -20.11 -6.67
N ASP A 173 0.40 -20.03 -5.70
CA ASP A 173 -0.31 -21.19 -5.20
C ASP A 173 -1.30 -21.77 -6.24
N LYS A 174 -2.05 -22.80 -5.85
CA LYS A 174 -3.02 -23.47 -6.74
C LYS A 174 -4.12 -22.54 -7.25
N GLU A 175 -4.38 -21.44 -6.55
CA GLU A 175 -5.35 -20.41 -6.91
C GLU A 175 -4.70 -19.23 -7.63
N LYS A 176 -3.42 -19.37 -8.03
CA LYS A 176 -2.60 -18.34 -8.68
C LYS A 176 -2.40 -17.09 -7.82
N ARG A 177 -2.25 -17.28 -6.51
CA ARG A 177 -2.02 -16.21 -5.54
C ARG A 177 -0.61 -16.29 -4.99
N ILE A 178 -0.03 -15.14 -4.65
CA ILE A 178 1.25 -15.08 -3.92
C ILE A 178 1.00 -14.43 -2.57
N TYR A 179 1.41 -15.08 -1.49
CA TYR A 179 1.31 -14.52 -0.15
C TYR A 179 2.43 -13.53 0.12
N SER A 180 2.07 -12.32 0.54
CA SER A 180 2.98 -11.33 1.08
C SER A 180 3.00 -11.45 2.60
N SER A 181 4.14 -11.89 3.14
CA SER A 181 4.37 -11.96 4.58
C SER A 181 4.47 -10.58 5.22
N GLU A 182 5.05 -9.60 4.51
CA GLU A 182 5.18 -8.21 4.97
C GLU A 182 3.80 -7.54 5.10
N ALA A 183 2.92 -7.73 4.11
CA ALA A 183 1.57 -7.19 4.16
C ALA A 183 0.61 -8.04 5.03
N GLY A 184 0.87 -9.35 5.16
CA GLY A 184 -0.10 -10.30 5.74
C GLY A 184 -1.30 -10.55 4.82
N LEU A 185 -1.13 -10.39 3.51
CA LEU A 185 -2.16 -10.43 2.48
C LEU A 185 -1.67 -11.22 1.27
N TYR A 186 -2.59 -11.73 0.46
CA TYR A 186 -2.30 -12.29 -0.85
C TYR A 186 -2.37 -11.22 -1.94
N LEU A 187 -1.52 -11.35 -2.95
CA LEU A 187 -1.71 -10.75 -4.27
C LEU A 187 -2.34 -11.79 -5.20
N VAL A 188 -3.41 -11.39 -5.89
CA VAL A 188 -4.17 -12.25 -6.81
C VAL A 188 -4.64 -11.45 -8.02
N ILE A 189 -4.72 -12.10 -9.18
CA ILE A 189 -5.35 -11.52 -10.36
C ILE A 189 -6.85 -11.82 -10.32
N LYS A 190 -7.67 -10.78 -10.26
CA LYS A 190 -9.13 -10.86 -10.22
C LYS A 190 -9.72 -9.83 -11.17
N ASP A 191 -10.60 -10.28 -12.06
CA ASP A 191 -11.30 -9.44 -13.04
C ASP A 191 -10.31 -8.58 -13.88
N ASP A 192 -9.21 -9.19 -14.30
CA ASP A 192 -8.09 -8.59 -15.05
C ASP A 192 -7.24 -7.55 -14.29
N TRP A 193 -7.37 -7.48 -12.96
CA TRP A 193 -6.58 -6.60 -12.10
C TRP A 193 -5.79 -7.37 -11.06
N LEU A 194 -4.57 -6.90 -10.74
CA LEU A 194 -3.87 -7.35 -9.54
C LEU A 194 -4.53 -6.73 -8.31
N ARG A 195 -4.91 -7.54 -7.33
CA ARG A 195 -5.65 -7.15 -6.13
C ARG A 195 -4.99 -7.72 -4.89
N TRP A 196 -5.09 -6.97 -3.80
CA TRP A 196 -4.88 -7.50 -2.46
C TRP A 196 -6.07 -8.33 -2.02
N MET A 197 -5.80 -9.43 -1.30
CA MET A 197 -6.81 -10.33 -0.79
C MET A 197 -6.42 -10.83 0.60
N THR A 198 -7.39 -10.91 1.50
CA THR A 198 -7.18 -11.43 2.84
C THR A 198 -6.95 -12.95 2.83
N PRO A 199 -6.35 -13.53 3.89
CA PRO A 199 -6.13 -14.98 3.97
C PRO A 199 -7.41 -15.83 3.95
N ASP A 200 -8.55 -15.27 4.34
CA ASP A 200 -9.88 -15.90 4.28
C ASP A 200 -10.57 -15.74 2.91
N GLY A 201 -9.91 -15.12 1.92
CA GLY A 201 -10.36 -15.10 0.53
C GLY A 201 -11.17 -13.86 0.12
N HIS A 202 -11.18 -12.80 0.92
CA HIS A 202 -11.88 -11.56 0.58
C HIS A 202 -10.95 -10.59 -0.15
N VAL A 203 -11.33 -10.19 -1.36
CA VAL A 203 -10.62 -9.15 -2.10
C VAL A 203 -10.83 -7.80 -1.40
N LEU A 204 -9.74 -7.07 -1.16
CA LEU A 204 -9.81 -5.76 -0.52
C LEU A 204 -10.50 -4.78 -1.48
N PRO A 205 -11.57 -4.09 -1.03
CA PRO A 205 -12.19 -3.03 -1.80
C PRO A 205 -11.41 -1.73 -1.65
N THR A 206 -11.49 -0.88 -2.66
CA THR A 206 -11.12 0.54 -2.55
C THR A 206 -12.19 1.33 -1.80
N HIS A 207 -11.86 2.54 -1.33
CA HIS A 207 -12.85 3.48 -0.78
C HIS A 207 -14.04 3.72 -1.73
N LEU A 208 -13.80 3.82 -3.04
CA LEU A 208 -14.85 4.02 -4.03
C LEU A 208 -15.77 2.79 -4.17
N GLU A 209 -15.21 1.58 -4.13
CA GLU A 209 -16.01 0.34 -4.13
C GLU A 209 -16.84 0.21 -2.85
N LEU A 210 -16.26 0.55 -1.69
CA LEU A 210 -16.98 0.60 -0.41
C LEU A 210 -18.14 1.60 -0.45
N TYR A 211 -17.89 2.82 -0.93
CA TYR A 211 -18.91 3.86 -1.06
C TYR A 211 -20.05 3.43 -1.99
N ARG A 212 -19.74 2.89 -3.18
CA ARG A 212 -20.76 2.38 -4.11
C ARG A 212 -21.61 1.29 -3.48
N HIS A 213 -20.99 0.40 -2.71
CA HIS A 213 -21.69 -0.67 -2.02
C HIS A 213 -22.57 -0.15 -0.87
N SER A 214 -22.14 0.89 -0.14
CA SER A 214 -22.99 1.52 0.89
C SER A 214 -24.18 2.25 0.28
N GLU A 215 -24.00 2.97 -0.83
CA GLU A 215 -25.09 3.67 -1.53
C GLU A 215 -26.16 2.68 -2.02
N GLN A 216 -25.74 1.60 -2.69
CA GLN A 216 -26.67 0.56 -3.17
C GLN A 216 -27.46 -0.09 -2.02
N LYS A 217 -26.83 -0.28 -0.86
CA LYS A 217 -27.51 -0.80 0.34
C LYS A 217 -28.53 0.19 0.88
N LEU A 218 -28.19 1.48 0.90
CA LEU A 218 -29.09 2.53 1.35
C LEU A 218 -30.32 2.63 0.44
N GLU A 219 -30.12 2.70 -0.87
CA GLU A 219 -31.20 2.72 -1.87
C GLU A 219 -32.12 1.49 -1.74
N SER A 220 -31.54 0.30 -1.58
CA SER A 220 -32.33 -0.93 -1.39
C SER A 220 -33.12 -0.92 -0.08
N ALA A 221 -32.57 -0.36 1.00
CA ALA A 221 -33.27 -0.24 2.27
C ALA A 221 -34.41 0.78 2.21
N GLU A 222 -34.18 1.93 1.56
CA GLU A 222 -35.21 2.96 1.34
C GLU A 222 -36.37 2.43 0.49
N GLN A 223 -36.06 1.67 -0.57
CA GLN A 223 -37.08 1.04 -1.40
C GLN A 223 -37.94 0.06 -0.58
N LYS A 224 -37.33 -0.76 0.30
CA LYS A 224 -38.08 -1.67 1.17
C LYS A 224 -38.98 -0.92 2.15
N ILE A 225 -38.49 0.16 2.75
CA ILE A 225 -39.28 1.00 3.67
C ILE A 225 -40.48 1.61 2.92
N TYR A 226 -40.26 2.10 1.70
CA TYR A 226 -41.34 2.65 0.88
C TYR A 226 -42.41 1.60 0.55
N GLU A 227 -42.00 0.41 0.13
CA GLU A 227 -42.91 -0.71 -0.16
C GLU A 227 -43.68 -1.21 1.07
N GLU A 228 -43.05 -1.21 2.24
CA GLU A 228 -43.71 -1.55 3.50
C GLU A 228 -44.72 -0.49 3.93
N ARG A 229 -44.39 0.80 3.78
CA ARG A 229 -45.34 1.90 4.03
C ARG A 229 -46.55 1.82 3.10
N GLN A 230 -46.33 1.59 1.80
CA GLN A 230 -47.42 1.45 0.84
C GLN A 230 -48.33 0.26 1.20
N ARG A 231 -47.74 -0.88 1.57
CA ARG A 231 -48.51 -2.05 2.03
C ARG A 231 -49.29 -1.78 3.31
N ALA A 232 -48.72 -1.07 4.28
CA ALA A 232 -49.40 -0.69 5.51
C ALA A 232 -50.59 0.25 5.24
N GLU A 233 -50.40 1.27 4.40
CA GLU A 233 -51.48 2.19 4.00
C GLU A 233 -52.63 1.46 3.27
N ASP A 234 -52.30 0.53 2.37
CA ASP A 234 -53.31 -0.21 1.64
C ASP A 234 -54.07 -1.20 2.54
N ALA A 235 -53.38 -1.80 3.52
CA ALA A 235 -54.00 -2.62 4.55
C ALA A 235 -54.93 -1.79 5.47
N GLU A 236 -54.52 -0.59 5.88
CA GLU A 236 -55.35 0.34 6.65
C GLU A 236 -56.60 0.76 5.87
N LYS A 237 -56.45 1.15 4.60
CA LYS A 237 -57.58 1.48 3.71
C LYS A 237 -58.55 0.30 3.56
N LEU A 238 -58.03 -0.93 3.48
CA LEU A 238 -58.85 -2.14 3.39
C LEU A 238 -59.59 -2.41 4.72
N LEU A 239 -58.90 -2.29 5.86
CA LEU A 239 -59.50 -2.42 7.19
C LEU A 239 -60.61 -1.40 7.41
N GLU A 240 -60.40 -0.16 7.00
CA GLU A 240 -61.43 0.88 7.13
C GLU A 240 -62.65 0.60 6.24
N LYS A 241 -62.44 0.12 5.01
CA LYS A 241 -63.53 -0.35 4.14
C LYS A 241 -64.31 -1.51 4.78
N TYR A 242 -63.62 -2.45 5.40
CA TYR A 242 -64.27 -3.56 6.13
C TYR A 242 -65.10 -3.06 7.31
N ARG A 243 -64.54 -2.18 8.16
CA ARG A 243 -65.23 -1.57 9.31
C ARG A 243 -66.50 -0.83 8.89
N ARG A 244 -66.45 -0.05 7.80
CA ARG A 244 -67.63 0.66 7.27
C ARG A 244 -68.74 -0.29 6.78
N ARG A 245 -68.38 -1.48 6.28
CA ARG A 245 -69.33 -2.42 5.67
C ARG A 245 -69.97 -3.37 6.68
N TYR A 246 -69.22 -3.79 7.69
CA TYR A 246 -69.64 -4.87 8.60
C TYR A 246 -69.71 -4.44 10.08
N GLY A 247 -69.34 -3.20 10.43
CA GLY A 247 -69.23 -2.73 11.81
C GLY A 247 -67.84 -2.99 12.41
N GLU A 248 -67.65 -2.64 13.68
CA GLU A 248 -66.45 -3.05 14.42
C GLU A 248 -66.41 -4.57 14.57
N LEU A 249 -65.20 -5.13 14.44
CA LEU A 249 -64.91 -6.55 14.66
C LEU A 249 -65.01 -6.90 16.16
#